data_AF-A0A7S0KB70-F1
#
_entry.id   AF-A0A7S0KB70-F1
#
_cell.length_a   1.000
_cell.length_b   1.000
_cell.length_c   1.000
_cell.angle_alpha   90.00
_cell.angle_beta   90.00
_cell.angle_gamma   90.00
#
_symmetry.space_group_name_H-M   'P 1'
#
loop_
_entity.id
_entity.type
_entity.pdbx_description
1 polymer ?
#
loop_
_entity_poly.entity_id
_entity_poly.type
_entity_poly.pdbx_seq_one_letter_code
_entity_poly.pdbx_strand_id
1 'polypeptide(L)'
;VKTRYNTPGPPPPVKLVESTSTSITVAWEKPFTNGGTGVSGYELWIDTWNGGDPRMIYDGSDQALVFEYKVSTSDSGVFSQILESGRQYLFKVRALNYCDPVDPGLACRGNFSEPQLYTV
;
A
#
# COMPACT_ATOMS: atom_id res chain seq x y z
N VAL A 1 10.91 1.12 -31.58
CA VAL A 1 11.34 0.18 -30.51
C VAL A 1 10.39 0.37 -29.34
N LYS A 2 9.77 -0.70 -28.83
CA LYS A 2 8.77 -0.62 -27.75
C LYS A 2 9.51 -0.57 -26.41
N THR A 3 9.75 0.62 -25.87
CA THR A 3 10.47 0.85 -24.60
C THR A 3 9.50 0.97 -23.43
N ARG A 4 8.54 0.03 -23.30
CA ARG A 4 7.65 -0.01 -22.13
C ARG A 4 8.24 -0.92 -21.07
N TYR A 5 8.30 -0.43 -19.84
CA TYR A 5 8.68 -1.23 -18.69
C TYR A 5 7.51 -2.14 -18.28
N ASN A 6 7.82 -3.18 -17.50
CA ASN A 6 6.81 -4.01 -16.86
C ASN A 6 6.44 -3.41 -15.50
N THR A 7 5.35 -3.91 -14.91
CA THR A 7 4.99 -3.55 -13.54
C THR A 7 6.01 -4.12 -12.55
N PRO A 8 6.18 -3.49 -11.37
CA PRO A 8 6.98 -4.08 -10.30
C PRO A 8 6.37 -5.41 -9.83
N GLY A 9 7.21 -6.27 -9.26
CA GLY A 9 6.74 -7.44 -8.52
C GLY A 9 5.94 -7.04 -7.28
N PRO A 10 5.22 -8.00 -6.65
CA PRO A 10 4.59 -7.74 -5.37
C PRO A 10 5.64 -7.48 -4.28
N PRO A 11 5.42 -6.50 -3.39
CA PRO A 11 6.17 -6.40 -2.16
C PRO A 11 6.01 -7.65 -1.28
N PRO A 12 6.95 -7.88 -0.34
CA PRO A 12 6.71 -8.80 0.76
C PRO A 12 5.45 -8.43 1.57
N PRO A 13 4.90 -9.36 2.37
CA PRO A 13 3.76 -9.07 3.24
C PRO A 13 4.03 -7.87 4.17
N VAL A 14 3.02 -7.03 4.35
CA VAL A 14 3.05 -5.87 5.27
C VAL A 14 3.37 -6.34 6.69
N LYS A 15 4.23 -5.63 7.41
CA LYS A 15 4.61 -5.92 8.79
C LYS A 15 3.91 -4.97 9.77
N LEU A 16 3.42 -5.50 10.88
CA LEU A 16 2.96 -4.68 11.99
C LEU A 16 4.16 -4.02 12.69
N VAL A 17 4.10 -2.70 12.87
CA VAL A 17 5.07 -1.94 13.66
C VAL A 17 4.53 -1.70 15.06
N GLU A 18 3.31 -1.17 15.15
CA GLU A 18 2.64 -0.86 16.41
C GLU A 18 1.13 -1.01 16.24
N SER A 19 0.45 -1.49 17.29
CA SER A 19 -1.00 -1.42 17.40
C SER A 19 -1.40 -0.90 18.78
N THR A 20 -2.40 -0.04 18.80
CA THR A 20 -3.02 0.57 19.97
C THR A 20 -4.53 0.53 19.77
N SER A 21 -5.31 0.70 20.84
CA SER A 21 -6.78 0.69 20.75
C SER A 21 -7.36 1.71 19.75
N THR A 22 -6.61 2.76 19.37
CA THR A 22 -7.08 3.82 18.48
C THR A 22 -6.24 3.99 17.22
N SER A 23 -5.19 3.19 17.01
CA SER A 23 -4.32 3.35 15.84
C SER A 23 -3.49 2.12 15.55
N ILE A 24 -3.12 1.97 14.28
CA ILE A 24 -2.20 0.94 13.80
C ILE A 24 -1.16 1.55 12.88
N THR A 25 0.09 1.13 13.07
CA THR A 25 1.23 1.49 12.24
C THR A 25 1.74 0.24 11.56
N VAL A 26 1.83 0.28 10.24
CA VAL A 26 2.34 -0.82 9.43
C VAL A 26 3.48 -0.36 8.54
N ALA A 27 4.39 -1.28 8.26
CA ALA A 27 5.53 -1.06 7.38
C ALA A 27 5.56 -2.07 6.22
N TRP A 28 6.20 -1.67 5.13
CA TRP A 28 6.42 -2.51 3.97
C TRP A 28 7.85 -2.38 3.46
N GLU A 29 8.21 -3.23 2.52
CA GLU A 29 9.54 -3.25 1.90
C GLU A 29 9.41 -3.20 0.38
N LYS A 30 10.50 -2.85 -0.30
CA LYS A 30 10.55 -2.86 -1.77
C LYS A 30 10.31 -4.27 -2.33
N PRO A 31 9.71 -4.39 -3.54
CA PRO A 31 9.60 -5.67 -4.21
C PRO A 31 10.97 -6.21 -4.65
N PHE A 32 11.05 -7.53 -4.86
CA PHE A 32 12.27 -8.17 -5.35
C PHE A 32 12.60 -7.77 -6.79
N THR A 33 11.57 -7.59 -7.63
CA THR A 33 11.69 -7.13 -9.01
C THR A 33 11.01 -5.76 -9.18
N ASN A 34 11.64 -4.88 -9.94
CA ASN A 34 11.17 -3.51 -10.17
C ASN A 34 10.49 -3.30 -11.54
N GLY A 35 10.36 -4.36 -12.35
CA GLY A 35 9.75 -4.28 -13.67
C GLY A 35 10.61 -3.63 -14.75
N GLY A 36 11.89 -3.36 -14.48
CA GLY A 36 12.84 -2.78 -15.44
C GLY A 36 13.07 -1.27 -15.28
N THR A 37 12.40 -0.62 -14.33
CA THR A 37 12.63 0.78 -13.95
C THR A 37 12.52 0.93 -12.42
N GLY A 38 12.94 2.07 -11.88
CA GLY A 38 12.84 2.35 -10.45
C GLY A 38 11.39 2.33 -9.95
N VAL A 39 11.17 1.81 -8.75
CA VAL A 39 9.87 1.95 -8.06
C VAL A 39 9.68 3.43 -7.75
N SER A 40 8.55 3.99 -8.18
CA SER A 40 8.19 5.39 -7.94
C SER A 40 7.51 5.58 -6.59
N GLY A 41 6.85 4.53 -6.09
CA GLY A 41 5.98 4.64 -4.94
C GLY A 41 5.25 3.37 -4.55
N TYR A 42 4.37 3.51 -3.56
CA TYR A 42 3.57 2.43 -3.00
C TYR A 42 2.14 2.86 -2.75
N GLU A 43 1.24 1.87 -2.74
CA GLU A 43 -0.11 2.05 -2.24
C GLU A 43 -0.42 1.02 -1.17
N LEU A 44 -0.92 1.51 -0.04
CA LEU A 44 -1.41 0.67 1.04
C LEU A 44 -2.92 0.60 1.00
N TRP A 45 -3.44 -0.62 1.07
CA TRP A 45 -4.86 -0.93 1.02
C TRP A 45 -5.26 -1.70 2.28
N ILE A 46 -6.46 -1.39 2.77
CA ILE A 46 -7.11 -2.03 3.91
C ILE A 46 -8.44 -2.65 3.45
N ASP A 47 -8.78 -3.85 3.91
CA ASP A 47 -10.11 -4.44 3.78
C ASP A 47 -10.68 -4.72 5.18
N THR A 48 -11.99 -4.61 5.32
CA THR A 48 -12.71 -4.73 6.59
C THR A 48 -12.74 -6.17 7.11
N TRP A 49 -13.08 -6.34 8.39
CA TRP A 49 -13.22 -7.64 9.06
C TRP A 49 -14.20 -8.60 8.36
N ASN A 50 -15.20 -8.07 7.64
CA ASN A 50 -16.21 -8.86 6.94
C ASN A 50 -15.84 -9.14 5.47
N GLY A 51 -14.72 -8.57 5.00
CA GLY A 51 -14.22 -8.66 3.63
C GLY A 51 -15.08 -7.92 2.60
N GLY A 52 -14.45 -7.56 1.48
CA GLY A 52 -15.16 -7.12 0.28
C GLY A 52 -15.33 -5.60 0.09
N ASP A 53 -14.76 -4.77 0.97
CA ASP A 53 -14.67 -3.32 0.76
C ASP A 53 -13.22 -2.83 0.92
N PRO A 54 -12.34 -3.17 -0.04
CA PRO A 54 -10.96 -2.72 -0.01
C PRO A 54 -10.86 -1.21 -0.27
N ARG A 55 -10.20 -0.49 0.63
CA ARG A 55 -9.96 0.96 0.55
C ARG A 55 -8.47 1.24 0.51
N MET A 56 -8.08 2.19 -0.34
CA MET A 56 -6.73 2.73 -0.33
C MET A 56 -6.60 3.72 0.82
N ILE A 57 -5.61 3.52 1.68
CA ILE A 57 -5.37 4.40 2.85
C ILE A 57 -4.10 5.22 2.73
N TYR A 58 -3.25 4.91 1.74
CA TYR A 58 -2.06 5.66 1.43
C TYR A 58 -1.81 5.62 -0.08
N ASP A 59 -1.74 6.80 -0.70
CA ASP A 59 -1.27 7.01 -2.07
C ASP A 59 0.10 7.67 -2.02
N GLY A 60 1.14 6.85 -2.08
CA GLY A 60 2.54 7.28 -2.13
C GLY A 60 3.14 7.07 -3.50
N SER A 61 2.38 7.21 -4.58
CA SER A 61 2.79 6.94 -5.97
C SER A 61 4.09 7.63 -6.41
N ASP A 62 4.38 8.81 -5.84
CA ASP A 62 5.59 9.60 -6.06
C ASP A 62 6.55 9.64 -4.83
N GLN A 63 6.34 8.74 -3.87
CA GLN A 63 7.04 8.71 -2.57
C GLN A 63 7.82 7.39 -2.38
N ALA A 64 8.79 7.12 -3.26
CA ALA A 64 9.57 5.87 -3.28
C ALA A 64 10.31 5.50 -1.99
N LEU A 65 10.51 6.47 -1.08
CA LEU A 65 11.29 6.31 0.15
C LEU A 65 10.43 6.18 1.42
N VAL A 66 9.11 6.20 1.29
CA VAL A 66 8.19 5.98 2.42
C VAL A 66 7.84 4.51 2.50
N PHE A 67 8.05 3.93 3.68
CA PHE A 67 7.91 2.50 3.96
C PHE A 67 7.03 2.20 5.19
N GLU A 68 6.42 3.23 5.76
CA GLU A 68 5.62 3.11 6.97
C GLU A 68 4.42 4.05 6.89
N TYR A 69 3.27 3.62 7.42
CA TYR A 69 2.08 4.43 7.52
C TYR A 69 1.31 4.13 8.80
N LYS A 70 0.86 5.19 9.46
CA LYS A 70 -0.01 5.13 10.63
C LYS A 70 -1.40 5.61 10.25
N VAL A 71 -2.41 4.83 10.61
CA VAL A 71 -3.83 5.18 10.49
C VAL A 71 -4.48 5.13 11.87
N SER A 72 -5.37 6.07 12.16
CA SER A 72 -5.98 6.28 13.47
C SER A 72 -7.51 6.34 13.39
N THR A 73 -8.20 5.96 14.47
CA THR A 73 -9.66 6.15 14.60
C THR A 73 -10.08 7.61 14.59
N SER A 74 -9.13 8.53 14.85
CA SER A 74 -9.33 9.97 14.81
C SER A 74 -9.10 10.60 13.43
N ASP A 75 -8.70 9.81 12.43
CA ASP A 75 -8.46 10.33 11.08
C ASP A 75 -9.76 10.92 10.52
N SER A 76 -9.61 11.98 9.72
CA SER A 76 -10.71 12.81 9.25
C SER A 76 -10.75 12.87 7.72
N GLY A 77 -11.84 13.40 7.17
CA GLY A 77 -12.03 13.49 5.73
C GLY A 77 -12.24 12.12 5.10
N VAL A 78 -11.59 11.84 3.98
CA VAL A 78 -11.75 10.58 3.24
C VAL A 78 -11.29 9.34 4.02
N PHE A 79 -10.52 9.54 5.09
CA PHE A 79 -10.02 8.48 5.97
C PHE A 79 -10.81 8.33 7.28
N SER A 80 -11.89 9.10 7.46
CA SER A 80 -12.74 8.95 8.64
C SER A 80 -13.42 7.58 8.67
N GLN A 81 -13.56 7.00 9.87
CA GLN A 81 -14.24 5.73 10.11
C GLN A 81 -13.61 4.53 9.38
N ILE A 82 -12.32 4.62 9.02
CA ILE A 82 -11.59 3.47 8.48
C ILE A 82 -11.32 2.43 9.57
N LEU A 83 -11.00 2.90 10.78
CA LEU A 83 -10.71 2.04 11.93
C LEU A 83 -11.77 2.16 13.04
N GLU A 84 -12.00 1.02 13.68
CA GLU A 84 -12.79 0.84 14.89
C GLU A 84 -11.96 -0.01 15.87
N SER A 85 -11.96 0.37 17.14
CA SER A 85 -11.26 -0.36 18.20
C SER A 85 -11.77 -1.80 18.34
N GLY A 86 -10.86 -2.76 18.50
CA GLY A 86 -11.15 -4.18 18.66
C GLY A 86 -11.48 -4.92 17.37
N ARG A 87 -11.40 -4.27 16.20
CA ARG A 87 -11.68 -4.89 14.90
C ARG A 87 -10.40 -5.40 14.23
N GLN A 88 -10.57 -6.42 13.40
CA GLN A 88 -9.52 -6.94 12.53
C GLN A 88 -9.61 -6.35 11.13
N TYR A 89 -8.46 -6.03 10.56
CA TYR A 89 -8.35 -5.45 9.23
C TYR A 89 -7.28 -6.17 8.44
N LEU A 90 -7.53 -6.32 7.15
CA LEU A 90 -6.63 -6.99 6.23
C LEU A 90 -5.84 -5.93 5.45
N PHE A 91 -4.52 -5.94 5.59
CA PHE A 91 -3.61 -5.02 4.92
C PHE A 91 -2.91 -5.71 3.74
N LYS A 92 -2.83 -4.98 2.62
CA LYS A 92 -2.05 -5.34 1.44
C LYS A 92 -1.36 -4.09 0.90
N VAL A 93 -0.16 -4.27 0.36
CA VAL A 93 0.59 -3.19 -0.28
C VAL A 93 0.95 -3.59 -1.71
N ARG A 94 1.02 -2.63 -2.63
CA ARG A 94 1.60 -2.84 -3.96
C ARG A 94 2.61 -1.75 -4.29
N ALA A 95 3.60 -2.09 -5.09
CA ALA A 95 4.57 -1.15 -5.63
C ALA A 95 4.13 -0.61 -7.00
N LEU A 96 4.56 0.60 -7.31
CA LEU A 96 4.28 1.29 -8.56
C LEU A 96 5.58 1.72 -9.23
N ASN A 97 5.56 1.82 -10.56
CA ASN A 97 6.60 2.49 -11.33
C ASN A 97 5.97 3.26 -12.50
N TYR A 98 6.77 4.00 -13.29
CA TYR A 98 6.30 4.59 -14.54
C TYR A 98 6.60 3.64 -15.70
N CYS A 99 5.55 3.14 -16.35
CA CYS A 99 5.69 2.16 -17.42
C CYS A 99 6.22 2.76 -18.73
N ASP A 100 6.07 4.07 -18.88
CA ASP A 100 6.54 4.83 -20.01
C ASP A 100 7.45 5.96 -19.50
N PRO A 101 8.74 5.98 -19.87
CA PRO A 101 9.65 7.04 -19.44
C PRO A 101 9.31 8.42 -20.05
N VAL A 102 8.46 8.46 -21.08
CA VAL A 102 8.04 9.70 -21.76
C VAL A 102 6.71 10.21 -21.20
N ASP A 103 5.88 9.32 -20.65
CA ASP A 103 4.58 9.65 -20.05
C ASP A 103 4.57 9.27 -18.56
N PRO A 104 4.99 10.18 -17.65
CA PRO A 104 4.93 9.94 -16.21
C PRO A 104 3.48 9.83 -15.68
N GLY A 105 2.47 10.19 -16.48
CA GLY A 105 1.06 9.93 -16.16
C GLY A 105 0.69 8.45 -16.26
N LEU A 106 1.51 7.63 -16.92
CA LEU A 106 1.29 6.20 -17.07
C LEU A 106 1.97 5.39 -15.95
N ALA A 107 1.42 5.51 -14.75
CA ALA A 107 1.81 4.68 -13.62
C ALA A 107 1.39 3.21 -13.84
N CYS A 108 2.30 2.31 -13.51
CA CYS A 108 2.13 0.88 -13.62
C CYS A 108 2.12 0.24 -12.25
N ARG A 109 1.02 -0.46 -11.99
CA ARG A 109 0.65 -0.94 -10.67
C ARG A 109 1.00 -2.42 -10.59
N GLY A 110 1.92 -2.76 -9.70
CA GLY A 110 2.27 -4.15 -9.43
C GLY A 110 1.13 -4.93 -8.78
N ASN A 111 1.32 -6.23 -8.65
CA ASN A 111 0.43 -7.06 -7.84
C ASN A 111 0.54 -6.68 -6.36
N PHE A 112 -0.53 -6.97 -5.62
CA PHE A 112 -0.51 -6.85 -4.16
C PHE A 112 0.39 -7.90 -3.51
N SER A 113 0.94 -7.55 -2.36
CA SER A 113 1.52 -8.50 -1.41
C SER A 113 0.49 -9.53 -0.96
N GLU A 114 0.95 -10.62 -0.37
CA GLU A 114 0.07 -11.49 0.41
C GLU A 114 -0.61 -10.66 1.52
N PRO A 115 -1.91 -10.90 1.78
CA PRO A 115 -2.65 -10.18 2.80
C PRO A 115 -2.18 -10.51 4.21
N GLN A 116 -2.22 -9.52 5.10
CA GLN A 116 -1.93 -9.69 6.52
C GLN A 116 -3.08 -9.13 7.37
N LEU A 117 -3.49 -9.90 8.37
CA LEU A 117 -4.57 -9.52 9.30
C LEU A 117 -3.97 -8.95 10.58
N TYR A 118 -4.44 -7.76 10.97
CA TYR A 118 -4.06 -7.13 12.22
C TYR A 118 -5.28 -6.61 12.97
N THR A 119 -5.21 -6.64 14.30
CA THR A 119 -6.23 -6.08 15.18
C THR A 119 -5.80 -4.68 15.62
N VAL A 120 -6.74 -3.74 15.59
CA VAL A 120 -6.63 -2.40 16.20
C VAL A 120 -7.17 -2.45 17.62
#